data_AF-K9RYR3-F1
#
_entry.id   AF-K9RYR3-F1
#
_cell.length_a   1.000
_cell.length_b   1.000
_cell.length_c   1.000
_cell.angle_alpha   90.00
_cell.angle_beta   90.00
_cell.angle_gamma   90.00
#
_symmetry.space_group_name_H-M   'P 1'
#
loop_
_entity.id
_entity.type
_entity.pdbx_description
1 polymer ?
#
loop_
_entity_poly.entity_id
_entity_poly.type
_entity_poly.pdbx_seq_one_letter_code
_entity_poly.pdbx_strand_id
1 'polypeptide(L)'
;MEPFAVSLGIDKASFEEWKEIIFKNSDELLLVEGEIDKEYFHLLSEGMHAEKKLDLNGEVFVYGGVGFFDNLILLKFLLNRFTRIIITYDLDADDKVSNALSKLQLKRNEDYFSVGKNESGKKDIEGLLPDSVNSEVFSEFPDLAVQAMGSEKNLAKSAKQKLKAERLKKFKEKATIENGYFDEFYVLVSKINKAMKKKRK
;
A
#
# COMPACT_ATOMS: atom_id res chain seq x y z
N MET A 1 29.65 -5.16 7.26
CA MET A 1 28.40 -4.93 6.50
C MET A 1 28.56 -3.92 5.36
N GLU A 2 29.51 -2.98 5.44
CA GLU A 2 29.91 -2.13 4.30
C GLU A 2 30.21 -2.88 2.98
N PRO A 3 30.84 -4.08 2.99
CA PRO A 3 31.07 -4.82 1.75
C PRO A 3 29.79 -5.18 1.00
N PHE A 4 28.68 -5.43 1.70
CA PHE A 4 27.44 -5.93 1.12
C PHE A 4 26.67 -4.82 0.38
N ALA A 5 26.51 -3.65 1.01
CA ALA A 5 25.86 -2.50 0.38
C ALA A 5 26.66 -1.99 -0.84
N VAL A 6 27.99 -1.93 -0.73
CA VAL A 6 28.89 -1.55 -1.82
C VAL A 6 28.87 -2.58 -2.96
N SER A 7 28.85 -3.89 -2.66
CA SER A 7 28.72 -4.94 -3.67
C SER A 7 27.38 -4.94 -4.40
N LEU A 8 26.30 -4.45 -3.76
CA LEU A 8 24.97 -4.32 -4.36
C LEU A 8 24.75 -2.98 -5.09
N GLY A 9 25.67 -2.02 -4.96
CA GLY A 9 25.50 -0.68 -5.51
C GLY A 9 24.37 0.12 -4.86
N ILE A 10 24.00 -0.21 -3.62
CA ILE A 10 22.95 0.45 -2.83
C ILE A 10 23.65 1.35 -1.80
N ASP A 11 23.20 2.60 -1.67
CA ASP A 11 23.73 3.46 -0.62
C ASP A 11 23.36 2.94 0.78
N LYS A 12 24.20 3.23 1.77
CA LYS A 12 24.09 2.66 3.11
C LYS A 12 22.79 3.06 3.82
N ALA A 13 22.26 4.26 3.58
CA ALA A 13 21.05 4.73 4.24
C ALA A 13 19.84 3.96 3.74
N SER A 14 19.68 3.86 2.41
CA SER A 14 18.64 3.05 1.78
C SER A 14 18.75 1.57 2.18
N PHE A 15 19.96 1.02 2.31
CA PHE A 15 20.12 -0.38 2.71
C PHE A 15 19.66 -0.63 4.16
N GLU A 16 19.99 0.24 5.11
CA GLU A 16 19.63 0.04 6.52
C GLU A 16 18.11 0.09 6.75
N GLU A 17 17.38 0.95 6.03
CA GLU A 17 15.90 1.00 6.07
C GLU A 17 15.26 -0.33 5.63
N TRP A 18 15.90 -1.02 4.67
CA TRP A 18 15.37 -2.24 4.06
C TRP A 18 16.01 -3.52 4.60
N LYS A 19 16.96 -3.39 5.52
CA LYS A 19 17.75 -4.51 6.04
C LYS A 19 16.87 -5.56 6.69
N GLU A 20 15.92 -5.14 7.52
CA GLU A 20 15.05 -6.05 8.23
C GLU A 20 14.28 -6.96 7.26
N ILE A 21 13.72 -6.38 6.19
CA ILE A 21 12.94 -7.14 5.23
C ILE A 21 13.82 -8.03 4.34
N ILE A 22 14.99 -7.56 3.93
CA ILE A 22 15.93 -8.33 3.10
C ILE A 22 16.36 -9.64 3.78
N PHE A 23 16.52 -9.61 5.11
CA PHE A 23 16.97 -10.76 5.90
C PHE A 23 15.83 -11.58 6.52
N LYS A 24 14.56 -11.24 6.27
CA LYS A 24 13.42 -12.06 6.73
C LYS A 24 13.29 -13.37 5.94
N ASN A 25 12.92 -14.46 6.61
CA ASN A 25 12.78 -15.78 5.97
C ASN A 25 11.53 -15.94 5.09
N SER A 26 10.80 -14.86 4.79
CA SER A 26 9.65 -14.91 3.88
C SER A 26 10.09 -14.86 2.42
N ASP A 27 9.31 -15.55 1.58
CA ASP A 27 9.51 -15.60 0.13
C ASP A 27 8.54 -14.70 -0.65
N GLU A 28 7.51 -14.19 0.04
CA GLU A 28 6.49 -13.29 -0.50
C GLU A 28 6.56 -11.91 0.16
N LEU A 29 6.36 -10.87 -0.64
CA LEU A 29 6.37 -9.48 -0.20
C LEU A 29 5.23 -8.69 -0.85
N LEU A 30 4.46 -7.97 -0.05
CA LEU A 30 3.51 -6.96 -0.49
C LEU A 30 4.05 -5.58 -0.12
N LEU A 31 4.39 -4.79 -1.13
CA LEU A 31 4.84 -3.41 -0.97
C LEU A 31 3.64 -2.45 -0.99
N VAL A 32 3.57 -1.59 0.02
CA VAL A 32 2.48 -0.60 0.22
C VAL A 32 3.07 0.78 0.49
N GLU A 33 2.32 1.85 0.24
CA GLU A 33 2.89 3.21 0.26
C GLU A 33 3.16 3.71 1.66
N GLY A 34 2.19 3.54 2.56
CA GLY A 34 2.25 4.06 3.93
C GLY A 34 1.83 3.05 4.99
N GLU A 35 2.06 3.42 6.25
CA GLU A 35 1.66 2.61 7.42
C GLU A 35 0.13 2.39 7.48
N ILE A 36 -0.67 3.38 7.05
CA ILE A 36 -2.14 3.24 7.03
C ILE A 36 -2.57 2.15 6.05
N ASP A 37 -1.95 2.09 4.87
CA ASP A 37 -2.24 1.06 3.87
C ASP A 37 -1.88 -0.33 4.40
N LYS A 38 -0.71 -0.43 5.06
CA LYS A 38 -0.27 -1.66 5.73
C LYS A 38 -1.30 -2.13 6.74
N GLU A 39 -1.86 -1.23 7.53
CA GLU A 39 -2.90 -1.56 8.51
C GLU A 39 -4.19 -2.07 7.86
N TYR A 40 -4.59 -1.51 6.71
CA TYR A 40 -5.72 -2.07 5.94
C TYR A 40 -5.42 -3.48 5.43
N PHE A 41 -4.23 -3.72 4.87
CA PHE A 41 -3.86 -5.06 4.41
C PHE A 41 -3.71 -6.06 5.56
N HIS A 42 -3.24 -5.61 6.73
CA HIS A 42 -3.20 -6.43 7.93
C HIS A 42 -4.61 -6.85 8.36
N LEU A 43 -5.54 -5.90 8.45
CA LEU A 43 -6.95 -6.19 8.72
C LEU A 43 -7.51 -7.21 7.71
N LEU A 44 -7.26 -7.00 6.41
CA LEU A 44 -7.73 -7.92 5.35
C LEU A 44 -7.14 -9.33 5.42
N SER A 45 -6.02 -9.52 6.12
CA SER A 45 -5.40 -10.83 6.34
C SER A 45 -5.96 -11.59 7.54
N GLU A 46 -6.77 -10.93 8.37
CA GLU A 46 -7.35 -11.53 9.57
C GLU A 46 -8.31 -12.67 9.23
N GLY A 47 -8.41 -13.62 10.16
CA GLY A 47 -9.21 -14.84 9.98
C GLY A 47 -10.71 -14.61 9.79
N MET A 48 -11.24 -13.45 10.23
CA MET A 48 -12.65 -13.11 10.07
C MET A 48 -13.09 -13.15 8.60
N HIS A 49 -12.19 -12.82 7.66
CA HIS A 49 -12.50 -12.74 6.23
C HIS A 49 -12.63 -14.10 5.51
N ALA A 50 -12.36 -15.23 6.19
CA ALA A 50 -12.47 -16.57 5.64
C ALA A 50 -11.80 -16.70 4.25
N GLU A 51 -12.52 -17.18 3.24
CA GLU A 51 -12.02 -17.37 1.86
C GLU A 51 -11.69 -16.06 1.11
N LYS A 52 -12.15 -14.91 1.63
CA LYS A 52 -11.92 -13.58 1.04
C LYS A 52 -10.72 -12.85 1.67
N LYS A 53 -10.04 -13.47 2.63
CA LYS A 53 -8.86 -12.87 3.28
C LYS A 53 -7.72 -12.66 2.28
N LEU A 54 -6.83 -11.73 2.59
CA LEU A 54 -5.53 -11.62 1.92
C LEU A 54 -4.71 -12.88 2.21
N ASP A 55 -4.40 -13.63 1.16
CA ASP A 55 -3.63 -14.87 1.20
C ASP A 55 -2.18 -14.53 0.86
N LEU A 56 -1.45 -14.05 1.88
CA LEU A 56 -0.04 -13.69 1.81
C LEU A 56 0.73 -14.55 2.81
N ASN A 57 1.64 -15.39 2.31
CA ASN A 57 2.56 -16.17 3.13
C ASN A 57 3.91 -15.43 3.22
N GLY A 58 3.85 -14.20 3.74
CA GLY A 58 4.99 -13.32 3.76
C GLY A 58 4.69 -12.00 4.46
N GLU A 59 5.27 -10.92 3.95
CA GLU A 59 5.36 -9.65 4.68
C GLU A 59 4.69 -8.51 3.93
N VAL A 60 3.99 -7.64 4.67
CA VAL A 60 3.52 -6.35 4.17
C VAL A 60 4.51 -5.28 4.61
N PHE A 61 5.14 -4.60 3.66
CA PHE A 61 6.22 -3.65 3.92
C PHE A 61 5.94 -2.28 3.29
N VAL A 62 6.23 -1.22 4.05
CA VAL A 62 5.98 0.17 3.67
C VAL A 62 7.19 0.72 2.93
N TYR A 63 7.01 1.18 1.69
CA TYR A 63 8.12 1.72 0.90
C TYR A 63 8.35 3.23 1.06
N GLY A 64 7.45 3.95 1.74
CA GLY A 64 7.70 5.35 2.14
C GLY A 64 7.51 6.39 1.03
N GLY A 65 6.62 6.11 0.07
CA GLY A 65 6.23 7.05 -0.98
C GLY A 65 6.92 6.84 -2.34
N VAL A 66 6.37 7.51 -3.36
CA VAL A 66 6.72 7.27 -4.79
C VAL A 66 8.18 7.55 -5.17
N GLY A 67 8.96 8.21 -4.31
CA GLY A 67 10.40 8.42 -4.49
C GLY A 67 11.19 7.10 -4.45
N PHE A 68 10.65 6.08 -3.79
CA PHE A 68 11.24 4.74 -3.75
C PHE A 68 11.51 4.16 -5.15
N PHE A 69 10.60 4.40 -6.09
CA PHE A 69 10.70 3.86 -7.46
C PHE A 69 11.76 4.57 -8.31
N ASP A 70 12.37 5.65 -7.80
CA ASP A 70 13.51 6.29 -8.44
C ASP A 70 14.80 5.45 -8.22
N ASN A 71 14.86 4.59 -7.19
CA ASN A 71 15.97 3.68 -6.92
C ASN A 71 15.74 2.27 -7.52
N LEU A 72 15.98 2.16 -8.84
CA LEU A 72 15.79 0.89 -9.55
C LEU A 72 16.74 -0.24 -9.10
N ILE A 73 17.88 0.08 -8.48
CA ILE A 73 18.85 -0.93 -8.02
C ILE A 73 18.28 -1.70 -6.83
N LEU A 74 17.80 -0.98 -5.81
CA LEU A 74 17.17 -1.59 -4.64
C LEU A 74 15.93 -2.41 -5.06
N LEU A 75 15.11 -1.87 -5.97
CA LEU A 75 13.93 -2.59 -6.45
C LEU A 75 14.30 -3.88 -7.20
N LYS A 76 15.33 -3.86 -8.05
CA LYS A 76 15.85 -5.09 -8.69
C LYS A 76 16.38 -6.09 -7.68
N PHE A 77 17.06 -5.63 -6.63
CA PHE A 77 17.56 -6.50 -5.58
C PHE A 77 16.41 -7.19 -4.83
N LEU A 78 15.39 -6.44 -4.41
CA LEU A 78 14.19 -7.00 -3.79
C LEU A 78 13.54 -8.02 -4.73
N LEU A 79 13.34 -7.67 -6.00
CA LEU A 79 12.80 -8.59 -6.99
C LEU A 79 13.61 -9.89 -7.02
N ASN A 80 14.94 -9.85 -7.03
CA ASN A 80 15.76 -11.08 -7.02
C ASN A 80 15.69 -11.86 -5.70
N ARG A 81 15.43 -11.19 -4.58
CA ARG A 81 15.41 -11.77 -3.24
C ARG A 81 14.12 -12.53 -2.92
N PHE A 82 12.98 -12.03 -3.37
CA PHE A 82 11.67 -12.62 -3.08
C PHE A 82 11.14 -13.37 -4.29
N THR A 83 10.62 -14.58 -4.06
CA THR A 83 10.01 -15.39 -5.12
C THR A 83 8.75 -14.72 -5.68
N ARG A 84 8.04 -13.98 -4.82
CA ARG A 84 6.87 -13.19 -5.21
C ARG A 84 6.92 -11.81 -4.57
N ILE A 85 6.75 -10.78 -5.40
CA ILE A 85 6.53 -9.40 -4.95
C ILE A 85 5.28 -8.88 -5.63
N ILE A 86 4.39 -8.28 -4.84
CA ILE A 86 3.31 -7.44 -5.33
C ILE A 86 3.55 -6.02 -4.84
N ILE A 87 3.32 -5.05 -5.73
CA ILE A 87 3.45 -3.62 -5.42
C ILE A 87 2.08 -2.99 -5.51
N THR A 88 1.67 -2.28 -4.46
CA THR A 88 0.47 -1.46 -4.46
C THR A 88 0.83 0.01 -4.35
N TYR A 89 0.05 0.88 -4.96
CA TYR A 89 0.24 2.34 -4.90
C TYR A 89 -1.09 3.05 -5.14
N ASP A 90 -1.21 4.28 -4.66
CA ASP A 90 -2.42 5.09 -4.88
C ASP A 90 -2.63 5.40 -6.37
N LEU A 91 -3.86 5.33 -6.86
CA LEU A 91 -4.21 5.57 -8.26
C LEU A 91 -3.77 6.95 -8.77
N ASP A 92 -3.59 7.95 -7.91
CA ASP A 92 -3.07 9.26 -8.30
C ASP A 92 -1.55 9.27 -8.62
N ALA A 93 -0.82 8.25 -8.16
CA ALA A 93 0.61 8.05 -8.44
C ALA A 93 0.88 7.25 -9.73
N ASP A 94 -0.17 6.83 -10.43
CA ASP A 94 -0.09 5.84 -11.51
C ASP A 94 0.89 6.21 -12.64
N ASP A 95 0.86 7.46 -13.09
CA ASP A 95 1.73 7.95 -14.17
C ASP A 95 3.21 7.88 -13.79
N LYS A 96 3.55 8.14 -12.51
CA LYS A 96 4.94 8.08 -12.04
C LYS A 96 5.37 6.62 -11.83
N VAL A 97 4.55 5.84 -11.11
CA VAL A 97 4.92 4.51 -10.65
C VAL A 97 4.94 3.50 -11.80
N SER A 98 3.90 3.46 -12.63
CA SER A 98 3.79 2.47 -13.70
C SER A 98 4.92 2.58 -14.75
N ASN A 99 5.39 3.80 -15.01
CA ASN A 99 6.54 4.06 -15.88
C ASN A 99 7.86 3.52 -15.30
N ALA A 100 8.07 3.60 -13.99
CA ALA A 100 9.25 3.01 -13.35
C ALA A 100 9.19 1.48 -13.34
N LEU A 101 8.02 0.92 -13.00
CA LEU A 101 7.83 -0.54 -12.92
C LEU A 101 7.89 -1.23 -14.28
N SER A 102 7.38 -0.61 -15.33
CA SER A 102 7.44 -1.14 -16.71
C SER A 102 8.88 -1.23 -17.25
N LYS A 103 9.78 -0.31 -16.86
CA LYS A 103 11.23 -0.42 -17.18
C LYS A 103 11.88 -1.66 -16.57
N LEU A 104 11.30 -2.21 -15.50
CA LEU A 104 11.69 -3.47 -14.88
C LEU A 104 10.92 -4.67 -15.43
N GLN A 105 10.16 -4.49 -16.51
CA GLN A 105 9.33 -5.51 -17.16
C GLN A 105 8.23 -6.08 -16.25
N LEU A 106 7.90 -5.37 -15.17
CA LEU A 106 6.77 -5.72 -14.32
C LEU A 106 5.45 -5.38 -15.02
N LYS A 107 4.42 -6.18 -14.73
CA LYS A 107 3.12 -6.07 -15.41
C LYS A 107 2.03 -5.58 -14.48
N ARG A 108 1.23 -4.63 -14.97
CA ARG A 108 0.03 -4.16 -14.29
C ARG A 108 -0.96 -5.31 -14.12
N ASN A 109 -1.64 -5.35 -12.98
CA ASN A 109 -2.57 -6.41 -12.59
C ASN A 109 -1.93 -7.80 -12.45
N GLU A 110 -0.61 -7.88 -12.45
CA GLU A 110 0.13 -9.11 -12.16
C GLU A 110 1.18 -8.84 -11.09
N ASP A 111 2.10 -7.91 -11.28
CA ASP A 111 3.16 -7.60 -10.31
C ASP A 111 2.87 -6.32 -9.53
N TYR A 112 1.99 -5.46 -10.07
CA TYR A 112 1.57 -4.26 -9.39
C TYR A 112 0.10 -3.89 -9.64
N PHE A 113 -0.48 -3.19 -8.66
CA PHE A 113 -1.89 -2.78 -8.64
C PHE A 113 -2.00 -1.34 -8.14
N SER A 114 -2.74 -0.52 -8.88
CA SER A 114 -3.22 0.74 -8.33
C SER A 114 -4.37 0.49 -7.36
N VAL A 115 -4.43 1.27 -6.29
CA VAL A 115 -5.42 1.19 -5.23
C VAL A 115 -6.31 2.45 -5.27
N GLY A 116 -7.59 2.27 -4.95
CA GLY A 116 -8.60 3.31 -5.03
C GLY A 116 -9.47 3.22 -6.28
N LYS A 117 -10.38 4.18 -6.40
CA LYS A 117 -11.38 4.32 -7.46
C LYS A 117 -11.04 5.50 -8.36
N ASN A 118 -11.39 5.41 -9.64
CA ASN A 118 -11.27 6.52 -10.57
C ASN A 118 -12.40 7.55 -10.39
N GLU A 119 -12.53 8.05 -9.16
CA GLU A 119 -13.51 9.04 -8.71
C GLU A 119 -12.77 10.15 -7.96
N SER A 120 -13.33 11.37 -7.98
CA SER A 120 -12.72 12.50 -7.30
C SER A 120 -12.62 12.23 -5.79
N GLY A 121 -11.42 12.40 -5.22
CA GLY A 121 -11.18 12.19 -3.80
C GLY A 121 -11.16 10.73 -3.33
N LYS A 122 -11.19 9.76 -4.25
CA LYS A 122 -11.15 8.31 -3.93
C LYS A 122 -9.99 7.58 -4.61
N LYS A 123 -8.93 8.28 -4.98
CA LYS A 123 -7.79 7.71 -5.72
C LYS A 123 -6.73 7.04 -4.84
N ASP A 124 -7.04 6.82 -3.56
CA ASP A 124 -6.18 6.15 -2.58
C ASP A 124 -6.90 4.95 -1.95
N ILE A 125 -6.24 4.23 -1.05
CA ILE A 125 -6.85 3.09 -0.34
C ILE A 125 -8.09 3.48 0.46
N GLU A 126 -8.14 4.69 1.02
CA GLU A 126 -9.33 5.20 1.69
C GLU A 126 -10.51 5.40 0.73
N GLY A 127 -10.26 5.54 -0.57
CA GLY A 127 -11.28 5.56 -1.61
C GLY A 127 -12.07 4.25 -1.76
N LEU A 128 -11.60 3.16 -1.16
CA LEU A 128 -12.31 1.87 -1.09
C LEU A 128 -13.27 1.79 0.10
N LEU A 129 -13.21 2.72 1.05
CA LEU A 129 -14.10 2.75 2.20
C LEU A 129 -15.54 3.04 1.78
N PRO A 130 -16.54 2.52 2.52
CA PRO A 130 -17.92 2.97 2.39
C PRO A 130 -18.05 4.48 2.63
N ASP A 131 -18.95 5.13 1.89
CA ASP A 131 -19.18 6.57 2.03
C ASP A 131 -19.63 6.94 3.46
N SER A 132 -20.29 6.02 4.18
CA SER A 132 -20.70 6.21 5.58
C SER A 132 -19.53 6.53 6.51
N VAL A 133 -18.37 5.90 6.32
CA VAL A 133 -17.17 6.14 7.13
C VAL A 133 -16.62 7.54 6.85
N ASN A 134 -16.58 7.93 5.58
CA ASN A 134 -16.10 9.25 5.16
C ASN A 134 -17.02 10.36 5.68
N SER A 135 -18.33 10.23 5.52
CA SER A 135 -19.31 11.19 6.00
C SER A 135 -19.22 11.41 7.51
N GLU A 136 -19.02 10.35 8.28
CA GLU A 136 -18.91 10.43 9.73
C GLU A 136 -17.62 11.11 10.17
N VAL A 137 -16.47 10.72 9.61
CA VAL A 137 -15.18 11.36 9.94
C VAL A 137 -15.21 12.84 9.60
N PHE A 138 -15.80 13.24 8.46
CA PHE A 138 -15.92 14.66 8.12
C PHE A 138 -16.89 15.43 9.03
N SER A 139 -17.92 14.76 9.55
CA SER A 139 -18.86 15.37 10.50
C SER A 139 -18.24 15.53 11.89
N GLU A 140 -17.39 14.60 12.31
CA GLU A 140 -16.71 14.61 13.61
C GLU A 140 -15.48 15.53 13.61
N PHE A 141 -14.79 15.66 12.47
CA PHE A 141 -13.57 16.45 12.34
C PHE A 141 -13.64 17.51 11.23
N PRO A 142 -14.59 18.47 11.29
CA PRO A 142 -14.78 19.48 10.25
C PRO A 142 -13.55 20.38 10.06
N ASP A 143 -12.85 20.73 11.15
CA ASP A 143 -11.66 21.58 11.09
C ASP A 143 -10.50 20.91 10.33
N LEU A 144 -10.32 19.59 10.52
CA LEU A 144 -9.32 18.84 9.76
C LEU A 144 -9.68 18.79 8.27
N ALA A 145 -10.97 18.65 7.93
CA ALA A 145 -11.43 18.67 6.56
C ALA A 145 -11.15 20.03 5.87
N VAL A 146 -11.44 21.14 6.56
CA VAL A 146 -11.13 22.49 6.07
C VAL A 146 -9.62 22.68 5.90
N GLN A 147 -8.81 22.27 6.89
CA GLN A 147 -7.35 22.36 6.80
C GLN A 147 -6.78 21.53 5.65
N ALA A 148 -7.33 20.34 5.39
CA ALA A 148 -6.91 19.46 4.29
C ALA A 148 -7.15 20.06 2.89
N MET A 149 -8.11 20.99 2.78
CA MET A 149 -8.41 21.75 1.56
C MET A 149 -7.66 23.09 1.48
N GLY A 150 -6.96 23.47 2.55
CA GLY A 150 -6.21 24.73 2.63
C GLY A 150 -5.05 24.83 1.65
N SER A 151 -4.61 26.06 1.39
CA SER A 151 -3.49 26.36 0.48
C SER A 151 -2.11 26.13 1.11
N GLU A 152 -2.01 26.09 2.44
CA GLU A 152 -0.75 25.82 3.14
C GLU A 152 -0.39 24.34 3.06
N LYS A 153 0.54 24.01 2.16
CA LYS A 153 0.88 22.62 1.78
C LYS A 153 1.23 21.71 2.98
N ASN A 154 1.99 22.20 3.94
CA ASN A 154 2.42 21.39 5.10
C ASN A 154 1.25 21.08 6.04
N LEU A 155 0.42 22.09 6.35
CA LEU A 155 -0.79 21.90 7.15
C LEU A 155 -1.79 21.01 6.43
N ALA A 156 -2.03 21.24 5.14
CA ALA A 156 -2.92 20.41 4.34
C ALA A 156 -2.45 18.95 4.29
N LYS A 157 -1.14 18.70 4.11
CA LYS A 157 -0.58 17.34 4.14
C LYS A 157 -0.75 16.68 5.51
N SER A 158 -0.47 17.41 6.59
CA SER A 158 -0.65 16.91 7.96
C SER A 158 -2.11 16.59 8.26
N ALA A 159 -3.03 17.48 7.89
CA ALA A 159 -4.47 17.29 8.07
C ALA A 159 -4.99 16.08 7.28
N LYS A 160 -4.55 15.90 6.02
CA LYS A 160 -4.87 14.70 5.22
C LYS A 160 -4.41 13.42 5.90
N GLN A 161 -3.19 13.39 6.43
CA GLN A 161 -2.68 12.22 7.16
C GLN A 161 -3.50 11.91 8.43
N LYS A 162 -3.88 12.95 9.19
CA LYS A 162 -4.77 12.77 10.35
C LYS A 162 -6.14 12.24 9.94
N LEU A 163 -6.74 12.76 8.87
CA LEU A 163 -8.02 12.26 8.35
C LEU A 163 -7.93 10.80 7.91
N LYS A 164 -6.85 10.39 7.24
CA LYS A 164 -6.63 8.98 6.88
C LYS A 164 -6.58 8.10 8.13
N ALA A 165 -5.89 8.54 9.18
CA ALA A 165 -5.82 7.80 10.45
C ALA A 165 -7.19 7.69 11.14
N GLU A 166 -7.98 8.77 11.20
CA GLU A 166 -9.33 8.74 11.77
C GLU A 166 -10.29 7.85 10.95
N ARG A 167 -10.16 7.83 9.63
CA ARG A 167 -10.91 6.89 8.77
C ARG A 167 -10.59 5.45 9.07
N LEU A 168 -9.30 5.10 9.18
CA LEU A 168 -8.89 3.74 9.53
C LEU A 168 -9.43 3.33 10.90
N LYS A 169 -9.32 4.22 11.90
CA LYS A 169 -9.85 3.99 13.24
C LYS A 169 -11.36 3.74 13.20
N LYS A 170 -12.12 4.63 12.57
CA LYS A 170 -13.58 4.50 12.45
C LYS A 170 -13.98 3.25 11.68
N PHE A 171 -13.24 2.91 10.63
CA PHE A 171 -13.45 1.68 9.88
C PHE A 171 -13.26 0.46 10.78
N LYS A 172 -12.15 0.36 11.51
CA LYS A 172 -11.89 -0.74 12.45
C LYS A 172 -12.97 -0.87 13.55
N GLU A 173 -13.53 0.24 14.02
CA GLU A 173 -14.61 0.25 15.03
C GLU A 173 -15.95 -0.29 14.51
N LYS A 174 -16.24 -0.11 13.21
CA LYS A 174 -17.58 -0.36 12.64
C LYS A 174 -17.65 -1.47 11.60
N ALA A 175 -16.53 -1.78 10.98
CA ALA A 175 -16.51 -2.71 9.86
C ALA A 175 -16.90 -4.10 10.33
N THR A 176 -17.98 -4.62 9.75
CA THR A 176 -18.33 -6.02 9.86
C THR A 176 -18.45 -6.61 8.46
N ILE A 177 -18.46 -7.93 8.37
CA ILE A 177 -18.53 -8.61 7.08
C ILE A 177 -19.93 -8.53 6.49
N GLU A 178 -20.96 -8.50 7.34
CA GLU A 178 -22.37 -8.60 6.95
C GLU A 178 -22.91 -7.32 6.30
N ASN A 179 -22.32 -6.16 6.62
CA ASN A 179 -22.76 -4.85 6.16
C ASN A 179 -21.95 -4.30 4.97
N GLY A 180 -21.22 -5.16 4.26
CA GLY A 180 -20.58 -4.82 2.98
C GLY A 180 -19.37 -3.88 3.06
N TYR A 181 -18.84 -3.62 4.26
CA TYR A 181 -17.74 -2.68 4.48
C TYR A 181 -16.47 -3.03 3.71
N PHE A 182 -16.29 -4.31 3.40
CA PHE A 182 -15.10 -4.86 2.76
C PHE A 182 -15.29 -5.15 1.26
N ASP A 183 -16.45 -4.87 0.66
CA ASP A 183 -16.77 -5.33 -0.69
C ASP A 183 -15.75 -4.87 -1.75
N GLU A 184 -15.39 -3.59 -1.73
CA GLU A 184 -14.39 -3.01 -2.63
C GLU A 184 -12.98 -3.54 -2.34
N PHE A 185 -12.65 -3.74 -1.07
CA PHE A 185 -11.38 -4.35 -0.67
C PHE A 185 -11.29 -5.81 -1.15
N TYR A 186 -12.38 -6.57 -1.11
CA TYR A 186 -12.40 -7.95 -1.61
C TYR A 186 -12.17 -8.04 -3.12
N VAL A 187 -12.60 -7.03 -3.88
CA VAL A 187 -12.27 -6.93 -5.31
C VAL A 187 -10.76 -6.78 -5.51
N LEU A 188 -10.09 -5.94 -4.71
CA LEU A 188 -8.64 -5.78 -4.73
C LEU A 188 -7.92 -7.05 -4.27
N VAL A 189 -8.29 -7.60 -3.12
CA VAL A 189 -7.70 -8.80 -2.53
C VAL A 189 -7.82 -10.00 -3.46
N SER A 190 -8.95 -10.19 -4.12
CA SER A 190 -9.12 -11.27 -5.11
C SER A 190 -8.09 -11.19 -6.24
N LYS A 191 -7.80 -9.99 -6.75
CA LYS A 191 -6.78 -9.77 -7.77
C LYS A 191 -5.37 -10.03 -7.24
N ILE A 192 -5.06 -9.55 -6.04
CA ILE A 192 -3.77 -9.77 -5.38
C ILE A 192 -3.54 -11.26 -5.11
N ASN A 193 -4.49 -11.96 -4.49
CA ASN A 193 -4.40 -13.41 -4.21
C ASN A 193 -4.18 -14.22 -5.48
N LYS A 194 -4.92 -13.91 -6.55
CA LYS A 194 -4.73 -14.54 -7.85
C LYS A 194 -3.31 -14.33 -8.38
N ALA A 195 -2.76 -13.15 -8.17
CA ALA A 195 -1.42 -12.81 -8.60
C ALA A 195 -0.36 -13.48 -7.72
N MET A 196 -0.51 -13.54 -6.40
CA MET A 196 0.41 -14.23 -5.49
C MET A 196 0.61 -15.69 -5.85
N LYS A 197 -0.45 -16.39 -6.27
CA LYS A 197 -0.40 -17.80 -6.69
C LYS A 197 0.38 -18.05 -7.99
N LYS A 198 0.74 -17.01 -8.75
CA LYS A 198 1.56 -17.16 -9.96
C LYS A 198 3.03 -17.15 -9.58
N LYS A 199 3.79 -18.15 -10.04
CA LYS A 199 5.26 -18.07 -10.02
C LYS A 199 5.70 -16.94 -10.95
N ARG A 200 6.56 -16.04 -10.45
CA ARG A 200 7.22 -15.04 -11.30
C ARG A 200 8.14 -15.78 -12.27
N LYS A 201 7.96 -15.55 -13.58
CA LYS A 201 8.81 -16.12 -14.63
C LYS A 201 10.15 -15.43 -14.70
#